data_AF-A0A8I1B4L4-F1
#
_entry.id   AF-A0A8I1B4L4-F1
#
_cell.length_a   1.000
_cell.length_b   1.000
_cell.length_c   1.000
_cell.angle_alpha   90.00
_cell.angle_beta   90.00
_cell.angle_gamma   90.00
#
_symmetry.space_group_name_H-M   'P 1'
#
loop_
_entity.id
_entity.type
_entity.pdbx_description
1 polymer ?
#
loop_
_entity_poly.entity_id
_entity_poly.type
_entity_poly.pdbx_seq_one_letter_code
_entity_poly.pdbx_strand_id
1 'polypeptide(L)'
;RLSELLGREVPLVRDWVDGVDVQPGQLVLLENCRMNVGEGKDDEALSKKYAALCDVFVMDAFGTAHRAQASTHGVIRFAPVA
;
A
#
# COMPACT_ATOMS: atom_id res chain seq x y z
N ARG A 1 15.30 0.76 -10.92
CA ARG A 1 15.98 1.43 -9.79
C ARG A 1 15.93 0.68 -8.47
N LEU A 2 14.76 0.39 -7.84
CA LEU A 2 14.74 -0.36 -6.56
C LEU A 2 15.42 -1.73 -6.67
N SER A 3 15.11 -2.48 -7.73
CA SER A 3 15.71 -3.79 -7.98
C SER A 3 17.23 -3.73 -8.12
N GLU A 4 17.76 -2.70 -8.79
CA GLU A 4 19.21 -2.47 -8.92
C GLU A 4 19.86 -2.18 -7.57
N LEU A 5 19.25 -1.31 -6.77
CA LEU A 5 19.82 -0.87 -5.48
C LEU A 5 19.82 -1.99 -4.44
N LEU A 6 18.81 -2.86 -4.47
CA LEU A 6 18.66 -3.97 -3.54
C LEU A 6 19.36 -5.25 -4.04
N GLY A 7 19.85 -5.28 -5.29
CA GLY A 7 20.47 -6.47 -5.89
C GLY A 7 19.53 -7.67 -6.01
N ARG A 8 18.22 -7.42 -6.11
CA ARG A 8 17.17 -8.45 -6.15
C ARG A 8 15.98 -8.00 -6.98
N GLU A 9 15.18 -8.94 -7.45
CA GLU A 9 13.96 -8.61 -8.18
C GLU A 9 12.92 -7.91 -7.28
N VAL A 10 12.29 -6.88 -7.85
CA VAL A 10 11.18 -6.12 -7.27
C VAL A 10 10.19 -5.82 -8.40
N PRO A 11 9.21 -6.71 -8.68
CA PRO A 11 8.26 -6.51 -9.75
C PRO A 11 7.28 -5.40 -9.40
N LEU A 12 6.81 -4.68 -10.43
CA LEU A 12 5.71 -3.72 -10.33
C LEU A 12 4.37 -4.45 -10.54
N VAL A 13 3.48 -4.39 -9.56
CA VAL A 13 2.13 -4.97 -9.62
C VAL A 13 1.13 -3.85 -9.88
N ARG A 14 0.39 -3.93 -11.00
CA ARG A 14 -0.52 -2.86 -11.45
C ARG A 14 -1.94 -2.96 -10.86
N ASP A 15 -2.53 -4.13 -10.96
CA ASP A 15 -3.93 -4.37 -10.59
C ASP A 15 -4.00 -5.09 -9.23
N TRP A 16 -3.56 -4.39 -8.18
CA TRP A 16 -3.24 -4.99 -6.88
C TRP A 16 -4.35 -4.88 -5.81
N VAL A 17 -5.35 -4.03 -6.05
CA VAL A 17 -6.34 -3.65 -5.03
C VAL A 17 -7.22 -4.83 -4.57
N ASP A 18 -7.35 -5.86 -5.40
CA ASP A 18 -8.14 -7.06 -5.10
C ASP A 18 -7.27 -8.26 -4.70
N GLY A 19 -5.95 -8.07 -4.53
CA GLY A 19 -5.04 -9.10 -4.06
C GLY A 19 -3.62 -8.96 -4.60
N VAL A 20 -2.66 -9.42 -3.81
CA VAL A 20 -1.24 -9.45 -4.16
C VAL A 20 -0.68 -10.78 -3.69
N ASP A 21 -0.02 -11.51 -4.60
CA ASP A 21 0.75 -12.70 -4.22
C ASP A 21 2.20 -12.29 -3.95
N VAL A 22 2.65 -12.49 -2.72
CA VAL A 22 4.02 -12.21 -2.29
C VAL A 22 4.41 -13.21 -1.20
N GLN A 23 5.50 -13.92 -1.41
CA GLN A 23 5.98 -14.94 -0.49
C GLN A 23 6.93 -14.34 0.56
N PRO A 24 7.09 -14.97 1.74
CA PRO A 24 8.07 -14.54 2.73
C PRO A 24 9.47 -14.35 2.12
N GLY A 25 10.05 -13.18 2.35
CA GLY A 25 11.35 -12.80 1.80
C GLY A 25 11.29 -12.22 0.39
N GLN A 26 10.13 -12.18 -0.29
CA GLN A 26 9.91 -11.43 -1.54
C GLN A 26 9.55 -9.96 -1.28
N LEU A 27 9.70 -9.13 -2.31
CA LEU A 27 9.34 -7.72 -2.29
C LEU A 27 8.65 -7.39 -3.61
N VAL A 28 7.51 -6.71 -3.55
CA VAL A 28 6.79 -6.18 -4.71
C VAL A 28 6.60 -4.67 -4.56
N LEU A 29 6.57 -3.95 -5.68
CA LEU A 29 6.18 -2.55 -5.71
C LEU A 29 4.77 -2.46 -6.28
N LEU A 30 3.85 -1.83 -5.55
CA LEU A 30 2.50 -1.60 -6.03
C LEU A 30 2.47 -0.34 -6.91
N GLU A 31 1.65 -0.36 -7.97
CA GLU A 31 1.42 0.80 -8.81
C GLU A 31 0.80 1.96 -8.01
N ASN A 32 1.05 3.17 -8.49
CA ASN A 32 0.73 4.43 -7.83
C ASN A 32 -0.69 4.46 -7.23
N CYS A 33 -0.77 4.51 -5.90
CA CYS A 33 -2.04 4.53 -5.15
C CYS A 33 -2.97 5.68 -5.54
N ARG A 34 -2.45 6.80 -6.08
CA ARG A 34 -3.29 7.93 -6.52
C ARG A 34 -4.12 7.63 -7.77
N MET A 35 -3.87 6.52 -8.46
CA MET A 35 -4.74 6.04 -9.54
C MET A 35 -6.01 5.38 -9.01
N ASN A 36 -6.03 4.96 -7.74
CA ASN A 36 -7.19 4.32 -7.14
C ASN A 36 -8.27 5.35 -6.83
N VAL A 37 -9.44 5.17 -7.42
CA VAL A 37 -10.62 6.00 -7.14
C VAL A 37 -10.96 5.88 -5.66
N GLY A 38 -10.99 7.02 -4.96
CA GLY A 38 -11.23 7.08 -3.51
C GLY A 38 -10.01 7.45 -2.68
N GLU A 39 -8.79 7.33 -3.22
CA GLU A 39 -7.54 7.58 -2.47
C GLU A 39 -7.54 8.95 -1.78
N GLY A 40 -7.75 10.01 -2.56
CA GLY A 40 -7.71 11.38 -2.05
C GLY A 40 -8.89 11.78 -1.17
N LYS A 41 -9.93 10.95 -1.07
CA LYS A 41 -11.12 11.18 -0.23
C LYS A 41 -11.11 10.34 1.05
N ASP A 42 -10.06 9.57 1.29
CA ASP A 42 -9.98 8.62 2.40
C ASP A 42 -11.17 7.64 2.39
N ASP A 43 -11.50 7.13 1.20
CA ASP A 43 -12.67 6.27 0.99
C ASP A 43 -12.56 4.98 1.81
N GLU A 44 -13.57 4.73 2.64
CA GLU A 44 -13.58 3.60 3.58
C GLU A 44 -13.50 2.24 2.88
N ALA A 45 -14.14 2.08 1.73
CA ALA A 45 -14.12 0.80 1.01
C ALA A 45 -12.72 0.52 0.45
N LEU A 46 -12.08 1.54 -0.13
CA LEU A 46 -10.69 1.43 -0.59
C LEU A 46 -9.71 1.16 0.57
N SER A 47 -9.88 1.86 1.70
CA SER A 47 -9.06 1.66 2.89
C SER A 47 -9.13 0.24 3.44
N LYS A 48 -10.33 -0.35 3.48
CA LYS A 48 -10.49 -1.76 3.88
C LYS A 48 -9.83 -2.72 2.90
N LYS A 49 -9.85 -2.42 1.60
CA LYS A 49 -9.11 -3.22 0.61
C LYS A 49 -7.61 -3.17 0.86
N TYR A 50 -7.05 -1.98 1.14
CA TYR A 50 -5.63 -1.87 1.48
C TYR A 50 -5.27 -2.64 2.75
N ALA A 51 -6.09 -2.51 3.80
CA ALA A 51 -5.89 -3.23 5.05
C ALA A 51 -5.93 -4.75 4.85
N ALA A 52 -6.82 -5.25 3.98
CA ALA A 52 -6.93 -6.68 3.68
C ALA A 52 -5.70 -7.28 2.97
N LEU A 53 -4.79 -6.47 2.44
CA LEU A 53 -3.56 -6.94 1.80
C LEU A 53 -2.44 -7.26 2.80
N CYS A 54 -2.59 -6.91 4.07
CA CYS A 54 -1.50 -7.01 5.04
C CYS A 54 -1.98 -7.37 6.44
N ASP A 55 -1.11 -8.04 7.19
CA ASP A 55 -1.29 -8.25 8.63
C ASP A 55 -0.81 -7.04 9.43
N VAL A 56 0.18 -6.31 8.89
CA VAL A 56 0.81 -5.14 9.51
C VAL A 56 0.93 -4.04 8.46
N PHE A 57 0.44 -2.85 8.77
CA PHE A 57 0.68 -1.65 8.01
C PHE A 57 1.81 -0.83 8.65
N VAL A 58 2.67 -0.21 7.84
CA VAL A 58 3.75 0.67 8.32
C VAL A 58 3.70 1.98 7.55
N MET A 59 3.46 3.08 8.27
CA MET A 59 3.45 4.42 7.67
C MET A 59 4.84 5.04 7.66
N ASP A 60 5.58 4.88 6.56
CA ASP A 60 6.94 5.44 6.40
C ASP A 60 7.00 6.61 5.41
N ALA A 61 5.99 7.48 5.43
CA ALA A 61 5.85 8.60 4.50
C ALA A 61 5.48 9.91 5.20
N PHE A 62 6.38 10.47 6.02
CA PHE A 62 6.14 11.72 6.75
C PHE A 62 5.67 12.88 5.85
N GLY A 63 6.22 12.98 4.63
CA GLY A 63 5.84 14.02 3.66
C GLY A 63 4.35 14.01 3.27
N THR A 64 3.62 12.92 3.51
CA THR A 64 2.18 12.81 3.25
C THR A 64 1.35 12.65 4.52
N ALA A 65 1.96 12.57 5.71
CA ALA A 65 1.27 12.34 6.98
C ALA A 65 0.24 13.43 7.35
N HIS A 66 0.38 14.64 6.79
CA HIS A 66 -0.56 15.75 6.97
C HIS A 66 -1.87 15.61 6.16
N ARG A 67 -2.02 14.55 5.36
CA ARG A 67 -3.19 14.30 4.52
C ARG A 67 -3.86 13.00 4.94
N ALA A 68 -5.14 13.08 5.29
CA ALA A 68 -5.98 11.89 5.43
C ALA A 68 -6.33 11.36 4.03
N GLN A 69 -5.73 10.24 3.64
CA GLN A 69 -5.95 9.55 2.38
C GLN A 69 -6.01 8.05 2.65
N ALA A 70 -6.59 7.28 1.73
CA ALA A 70 -6.82 5.87 1.96
C ALA A 70 -5.51 5.11 2.29
N SER A 71 -4.38 5.46 1.64
CA SER A 71 -3.07 4.83 1.87
C SER A 71 -2.26 5.41 3.04
N THR A 72 -2.66 6.55 3.61
CA THR A 72 -1.90 7.26 4.65
C THR A 72 -2.61 7.34 5.99
N HIS A 73 -3.93 7.15 6.01
CA HIS A 73 -4.78 7.28 7.19
C HIS A 73 -5.83 6.16 7.23
N GLY A 74 -6.64 6.01 6.17
CA GLY A 74 -7.75 5.06 6.20
C GLY A 74 -7.29 3.61 6.41
N VAL A 75 -6.22 3.17 5.75
CA VAL A 75 -5.64 1.83 5.95
C VAL A 75 -5.23 1.57 7.41
N ILE A 76 -4.68 2.56 8.11
CA ILE A 76 -4.28 2.47 9.53
C ILE A 76 -5.49 2.13 10.41
N ARG A 77 -6.67 2.66 10.08
CA ARG A 77 -7.91 2.43 10.86
C ARG A 77 -8.42 1.00 10.76
N PHE A 78 -8.03 0.25 9.74
CA PHE A 78 -8.57 -1.08 9.44
C PHE A 78 -7.53 -2.20 9.42
N ALA A 79 -6.24 -1.86 9.32
CA ALA A 79 -5.18 -2.85 9.42
C ALA A 79 -5.19 -3.50 10.82
N PRO A 80 -4.93 -4.81 10.93
CA PRO A 80 -4.90 -5.48 12.23
C PRO A 80 -3.87 -4.87 13.20
N VAL A 81 -2.73 -4.43 12.66
CA VAL A 81 -1.66 -3.73 13.35
C VAL A 81 -1.16 -2.59 12.47
N ALA A 82 -0.90 -1.42 13.07
CA ALA A 82 -0.40 -0.22 12.38
C ALA A 82 0.50 0.63 13.27
#